data_AF-A0A6A6DLW5-F1
#
_entry.id   AF-A0A6A6DLW5-F1
#
_cell.length_a   1.000
_cell.length_b   1.000
_cell.length_c   1.000
_cell.angle_alpha   90.00
_cell.angle_beta   90.00
_cell.angle_gamma   90.00
#
_symmetry.space_group_name_H-M   'P 1'
#
loop_
_entity.id
_entity.type
_entity.pdbx_description
1 polymer ?
#
loop_
_entity_poly.entity_id
_entity_poly.type
_entity_poly.pdbx_seq_one_letter_code
_entity_poly.pdbx_strand_id
1 'polypeptide(L)'
;MPLNEGALALFGGWTEIDLGKYGDEEELRHVESNAVRSTVEGYARFSPARSKWTKHMIAEHVSIGGNGPVFVRTPAQVANSLETWVKEADVDRFNLAYTLFPQSFRDIIDLLLPELKARGLFWDDYAVPEGMYRENFYEKPSQTGALNEHVASSYRRKAGVGQRTTIFRSSQREVGLENKMKGRTSF
;
A
#
# COMPACT_ATOMS: atom_id res chain seq x y z
N MET A 1 -10.81 -25.08 -2.13
CA MET A 1 -11.37 -23.88 -1.49
C MET A 1 -12.04 -23.06 -2.58
N PRO A 2 -13.36 -22.82 -2.53
CA PRO A 2 -14.04 -21.95 -3.50
C PRO A 2 -13.43 -20.54 -3.47
N LEU A 3 -13.40 -19.85 -4.62
CA LEU A 3 -12.84 -18.49 -4.76
C LEU A 3 -13.34 -17.51 -3.67
N ASN A 4 -14.60 -17.70 -3.27
CA ASN A 4 -15.29 -16.85 -2.29
C ASN A 4 -14.70 -16.93 -0.88
N GLU A 5 -14.19 -18.09 -0.44
CA GLU A 5 -13.63 -18.23 0.91
C GLU A 5 -12.29 -17.51 1.05
N GLY A 6 -11.45 -17.55 -0.01
CA GLY A 6 -10.18 -16.82 -0.04
C GLY A 6 -10.38 -15.30 -0.02
N ALA A 7 -11.36 -14.80 -0.78
CA ALA A 7 -11.72 -13.38 -0.78
C ALA A 7 -12.23 -12.91 0.59
N LEU A 8 -13.08 -13.73 1.26
CA LEU A 8 -13.55 -13.42 2.61
C LEU A 8 -12.44 -13.46 3.66
N ALA A 9 -11.46 -14.37 3.52
CA ALA A 9 -10.30 -14.41 4.40
C ALA A 9 -9.43 -13.14 4.25
N LEU A 10 -9.18 -12.66 3.02
CA LEU A 10 -8.49 -11.40 2.77
C LEU A 10 -9.27 -10.22 3.35
N PHE A 11 -10.58 -10.17 3.14
CA PHE A 11 -11.46 -9.14 3.68
C PHE A 11 -11.37 -9.08 5.21
N GLY A 12 -11.53 -10.23 5.89
CA GLY A 12 -11.42 -10.30 7.35
C GLY A 12 -10.02 -9.93 7.84
N GLY A 13 -8.97 -10.29 7.10
CA GLY A 13 -7.59 -9.91 7.42
C GLY A 13 -7.30 -8.42 7.32
N TRP A 14 -7.92 -7.70 6.36
CA TRP A 14 -7.71 -6.26 6.19
C TRP A 14 -8.60 -5.41 7.09
N THR A 15 -9.81 -5.89 7.38
CA THR A 15 -10.83 -5.10 8.06
C THR A 15 -11.05 -5.50 9.52
N GLU A 16 -10.48 -6.63 9.94
CA GLU A 16 -10.75 -7.30 11.23
C GLU A 16 -12.23 -7.68 11.43
N ILE A 17 -13.03 -7.68 10.36
CA ILE A 17 -14.44 -8.06 10.39
C ILE A 17 -14.58 -9.56 10.14
N ASP A 18 -15.10 -10.26 11.14
CA ASP A 18 -15.52 -11.65 10.99
C ASP A 18 -16.93 -11.72 10.39
N LEU A 19 -17.00 -11.93 9.07
CA LEU A 19 -18.27 -12.12 8.37
C LEU A 19 -18.94 -13.47 8.67
N GLY A 20 -18.26 -14.42 9.31
CA GLY A 20 -18.84 -15.71 9.70
C GLY A 20 -20.01 -15.59 10.68
N LYS A 21 -20.13 -14.45 11.37
CA LYS A 21 -21.20 -14.14 12.33
C LYS A 21 -22.53 -13.76 11.69
N TYR A 22 -22.54 -13.44 10.40
CA TYR A 22 -23.73 -12.96 9.68
C TYR A 22 -24.33 -14.07 8.81
N GLY A 23 -25.62 -13.96 8.50
CA GLY A 23 -26.30 -14.88 7.58
C GLY A 23 -25.82 -14.73 6.13
N ASP A 24 -25.88 -15.80 5.34
CA ASP A 24 -25.46 -15.78 3.92
C ASP A 24 -26.26 -14.79 3.07
N GLU A 25 -27.55 -14.63 3.40
CA GLU A 25 -28.47 -13.70 2.75
C GLU A 25 -28.66 -12.41 3.54
N GLU A 26 -27.85 -12.12 4.55
CA GLU A 26 -28.02 -10.90 5.34
C GLU A 26 -27.56 -9.66 4.55
N GLU A 27 -28.31 -8.56 4.62
CA GLU A 27 -27.93 -7.29 3.98
C GLU A 27 -26.99 -6.52 4.93
N LEU A 28 -25.71 -6.52 4.58
CA LEU A 28 -24.63 -6.07 5.45
C LEU A 28 -24.54 -4.54 5.58
N ARG A 29 -25.30 -3.76 4.79
CA ARG A 29 -25.43 -2.32 5.02
C ARG A 29 -26.35 -1.98 6.19
N HIS A 30 -27.21 -2.90 6.61
CA HIS A 30 -28.22 -2.63 7.66
C HIS A 30 -27.89 -3.27 9.00
N VAL A 31 -26.68 -3.80 9.17
CA VAL A 31 -26.25 -4.39 10.44
C VAL A 31 -25.86 -3.32 11.46
N GLU A 32 -25.90 -3.67 12.75
CA GLU A 32 -25.57 -2.77 13.85
C GLU A 32 -24.11 -2.27 13.82
N SER A 33 -23.19 -3.08 13.32
CA SER A 33 -21.76 -2.74 13.29
C SER A 33 -21.47 -1.60 12.31
N ASN A 34 -21.05 -0.46 12.86
CA ASN A 34 -20.61 0.70 12.08
C ASN A 34 -19.44 0.39 11.16
N ALA A 35 -18.50 -0.45 11.59
CA ALA A 35 -17.34 -0.84 10.79
C ALA A 35 -17.76 -1.63 9.53
N VAL A 36 -18.70 -2.56 9.69
CA VAL A 36 -19.25 -3.35 8.57
C VAL A 36 -20.00 -2.43 7.61
N ARG A 37 -20.95 -1.64 8.13
CA ARG A 37 -21.76 -0.73 7.30
C ARG A 37 -20.90 0.24 6.50
N SER A 38 -19.94 0.92 7.14
CA SER A 38 -19.06 1.89 6.47
C SER A 38 -18.24 1.25 5.34
N THR A 39 -17.66 0.08 5.60
CA THR A 39 -16.85 -0.64 4.61
C THR A 39 -17.71 -1.07 3.42
N VAL A 40 -18.87 -1.67 3.68
CA VAL A 40 -19.79 -2.17 2.64
C VAL A 40 -20.39 -1.01 1.84
N GLU A 41 -20.74 0.10 2.48
CA GLU A 41 -21.19 1.31 1.78
C GLU A 41 -20.10 1.89 0.87
N GLY A 42 -18.83 1.84 1.30
CA GLY A 42 -17.67 2.19 0.49
C GLY A 42 -17.65 1.40 -0.82
N TYR A 43 -17.80 0.08 -0.76
CA TYR A 43 -17.84 -0.78 -1.96
C TYR A 43 -19.10 -0.58 -2.80
N ALA A 44 -20.24 -0.37 -2.15
CA ALA A 44 -21.52 -0.14 -2.81
C ALA A 44 -21.50 1.08 -3.73
N ARG A 45 -20.76 2.14 -3.38
CA ARG A 45 -20.64 3.36 -4.21
C ARG A 45 -20.02 3.11 -5.59
N PHE A 46 -19.17 2.09 -5.70
CA PHE A 46 -18.49 1.74 -6.96
C PHE A 46 -19.19 0.62 -7.73
N SER A 47 -20.29 0.10 -7.19
CA SER A 47 -21.07 -0.98 -7.80
C SER A 47 -22.39 -0.46 -8.39
N PRO A 48 -22.99 -1.18 -9.36
CA PRO A 48 -24.30 -0.82 -9.89
C PRO A 48 -25.34 -0.69 -8.76
N ALA A 49 -26.20 0.33 -8.84
CA ALA A 49 -27.06 0.79 -7.74
C ALA A 49 -28.13 -0.21 -7.22
N ARG A 50 -28.12 -1.48 -7.63
CA ARG A 50 -29.28 -2.39 -7.48
C ARG A 50 -29.03 -3.74 -6.82
N SER A 51 -27.83 -4.02 -6.32
CA SER A 51 -27.55 -5.30 -5.63
C SER A 51 -27.68 -5.20 -4.11
N LYS A 52 -28.20 -6.28 -3.51
CA LYS A 52 -28.15 -6.53 -2.07
C LYS A 52 -26.71 -6.88 -1.69
N TRP A 53 -26.17 -6.27 -0.64
CA TRP A 53 -24.79 -6.53 -0.20
C TRP A 53 -24.76 -7.66 0.82
N THR A 54 -24.72 -8.88 0.31
CA THR A 54 -24.53 -10.10 1.11
C THR A 54 -23.05 -10.45 1.23
N LYS A 55 -22.72 -11.47 2.05
CA LYS A 55 -21.36 -12.02 2.12
C LYS A 55 -20.85 -12.47 0.76
N HIS A 56 -21.73 -13.04 -0.06
CA HIS A 56 -21.39 -13.45 -1.43
C HIS A 56 -21.02 -12.26 -2.31
N MET A 57 -21.79 -11.18 -2.23
CA MET A 57 -21.51 -9.95 -3.00
C MET A 57 -20.18 -9.30 -2.59
N ILE A 58 -19.86 -9.30 -1.28
CA ILE A 58 -18.54 -8.84 -0.80
C ILE A 58 -17.45 -9.72 -1.36
N ALA A 59 -17.61 -11.05 -1.28
CA ALA A 59 -16.62 -11.99 -1.78
C ALA A 59 -16.37 -11.80 -3.29
N GLU A 60 -17.43 -11.62 -4.08
CA GLU A 60 -17.34 -11.35 -5.52
C GLU A 60 -16.62 -10.03 -5.80
N HIS A 61 -16.97 -8.96 -5.08
CA HIS A 61 -16.33 -7.66 -5.23
C HIS A 61 -14.84 -7.71 -4.88
N VAL A 62 -14.50 -8.30 -3.73
CA VAL A 62 -13.11 -8.39 -3.24
C VAL A 62 -12.27 -9.34 -4.10
N SER A 63 -12.88 -10.32 -4.77
CA SER A 63 -12.18 -11.29 -5.62
C SER A 63 -11.43 -10.63 -6.78
N ILE A 64 -11.88 -9.46 -7.25
CA ILE A 64 -11.21 -8.70 -8.31
C ILE A 64 -10.94 -7.29 -7.80
N GLY A 65 -9.66 -6.91 -7.67
CA GLY A 65 -9.25 -5.56 -7.25
C GLY A 65 -9.11 -5.36 -5.74
N GLY A 66 -9.59 -6.29 -4.92
CA GLY A 66 -9.45 -6.23 -3.47
C GLY A 66 -10.16 -4.99 -2.90
N ASN A 67 -9.39 -4.05 -2.35
CA ASN A 67 -9.90 -2.80 -1.78
C ASN A 67 -9.75 -1.59 -2.74
N GLY A 68 -9.18 -1.80 -3.93
CA GLY A 68 -8.98 -0.76 -4.93
C GLY A 68 -10.14 -0.65 -5.92
N PRO A 69 -10.24 0.47 -6.66
CA PRO A 69 -11.22 0.58 -7.73
C PRO A 69 -10.91 -0.39 -8.88
N VAL A 70 -11.96 -0.91 -9.51
CA VAL A 70 -11.84 -1.74 -10.72
C VAL A 70 -12.41 -1.00 -11.92
N PHE A 71 -11.60 -0.86 -12.96
CA PHE A 71 -12.03 -0.25 -14.22
C PHE A 71 -12.26 -1.33 -15.28
N VAL A 72 -13.53 -1.60 -15.61
CA VAL A 72 -13.91 -2.52 -16.70
C VAL A 72 -14.52 -1.70 -17.85
N ARG A 73 -13.66 -1.14 -18.72
CA ARG A 73 -14.04 -0.20 -19.79
C ARG A 73 -13.08 -0.30 -20.98
N THR A 74 -13.34 0.49 -22.03
CA THR A 74 -12.39 0.66 -23.15
C THR A 74 -11.11 1.38 -22.69
N PRO A 75 -9.95 1.19 -23.37
CA PRO A 75 -8.69 1.83 -22.98
C PRO A 75 -8.80 3.36 -22.87
N ALA A 76 -9.48 4.01 -23.82
CA ALA A 76 -9.72 5.45 -23.78
C ALA A 76 -10.53 5.91 -22.57
N GLN A 77 -11.52 5.12 -22.14
CA GLN A 77 -12.31 5.40 -20.94
C GLN A 77 -11.51 5.17 -19.65
N VAL A 78 -10.68 4.13 -19.60
CA VAL A 78 -9.76 3.91 -18.47
C VAL A 78 -8.77 5.07 -18.36
N ALA A 79 -8.18 5.50 -19.48
CA ALA A 79 -7.29 6.66 -19.51
C ALA A 79 -8.00 7.94 -19.05
N ASN A 80 -9.27 8.18 -19.43
CA ASN A 80 -10.07 9.30 -18.89
C ASN A 80 -10.17 9.23 -17.36
N SER A 81 -10.44 8.04 -16.80
CA SER A 81 -10.55 7.89 -15.34
C SER A 81 -9.23 8.14 -14.62
N LEU A 82 -8.11 7.64 -15.15
CA LEU A 82 -6.78 7.90 -14.58
C LEU A 82 -6.44 9.40 -14.66
N GLU A 83 -6.76 10.05 -15.77
CA GLU A 83 -6.56 11.48 -15.97
C GLU A 83 -7.37 12.33 -14.97
N THR A 84 -8.62 11.95 -14.70
CA THR A 84 -9.43 12.58 -13.65
C THR A 84 -8.74 12.49 -12.29
N TRP A 85 -8.17 11.33 -11.94
CA TRP A 85 -7.47 11.16 -10.66
C TRP A 85 -6.22 12.02 -10.56
N VAL A 86 -5.45 12.15 -11.65
CA VAL A 86 -4.30 13.08 -11.70
C VAL A 86 -4.77 14.52 -11.53
N LYS A 87 -5.81 14.95 -12.26
CA LYS A 87 -6.27 16.35 -12.28
C LYS A 87 -7.00 16.81 -11.02
N GLU A 88 -7.85 15.95 -10.46
CA GLU A 88 -8.74 16.31 -9.36
C GLU A 88 -8.20 15.91 -7.99
N ALA A 89 -7.41 14.82 -7.92
CA ALA A 89 -6.89 14.28 -6.67
C ALA A 89 -5.37 14.39 -6.51
N ASP A 90 -4.67 15.02 -7.46
CA ASP A 90 -3.21 15.26 -7.44
C ASP A 90 -2.41 13.96 -7.24
N VAL A 91 -2.86 12.89 -7.91
CA VAL A 91 -2.17 11.59 -7.88
C VAL A 91 -1.00 11.61 -8.87
N ASP A 92 0.22 11.43 -8.37
CA ASP A 92 1.41 11.38 -9.24
C ASP A 92 1.52 10.08 -10.04
N ARG A 93 1.20 8.94 -9.41
CA ARG A 93 1.49 7.59 -9.94
C ARG A 93 0.47 6.56 -9.45
N PHE A 94 0.32 5.50 -10.24
CA PHE A 94 -0.57 4.39 -9.93
C PHE A 94 0.21 3.11 -9.65
N ASN A 95 -0.27 2.33 -8.67
CA ASN A 95 0.16 0.96 -8.45
C ASN A 95 -0.88 0.02 -9.07
N LEU A 96 -0.55 -0.61 -10.20
CA LEU A 96 -1.48 -1.43 -10.96
C LEU A 96 -1.44 -2.89 -10.48
N ALA A 97 -2.54 -3.34 -9.89
CA ALA A 97 -2.74 -4.75 -9.57
C ALA A 97 -3.17 -5.55 -10.80
N TYR A 98 -2.91 -6.86 -10.78
CA TYR A 98 -3.30 -7.78 -11.87
C TYR A 98 -4.40 -8.72 -11.42
N THR A 99 -5.28 -9.08 -12.35
CA THR A 99 -6.23 -10.20 -12.18
C THR A 99 -5.66 -11.47 -12.80
N LEU A 100 -4.96 -11.34 -13.93
CA LEU A 100 -4.32 -12.44 -14.64
C LEU A 100 -2.85 -12.11 -14.90
N PHE A 101 -1.95 -12.96 -14.43
CA PHE A 101 -0.52 -12.81 -14.70
C PHE A 101 -0.08 -13.77 -15.82
N PRO A 102 0.64 -13.29 -16.85
CA PRO A 102 1.09 -11.92 -17.09
C PRO A 102 0.11 -11.06 -17.93
N GLN A 103 -1.05 -11.61 -18.30
CA GLN A 103 -1.92 -11.02 -19.33
C GLN A 103 -2.38 -9.59 -19.00
N SER A 104 -2.75 -9.29 -17.75
CA SER A 104 -3.18 -7.94 -17.37
C SER A 104 -2.10 -6.88 -17.67
N PHE A 105 -0.81 -7.21 -17.50
CA PHE A 105 0.27 -6.29 -17.82
C PHE A 105 0.48 -6.13 -19.33
N ARG A 106 0.28 -7.20 -20.12
CA ARG A 106 0.31 -7.10 -21.58
C ARG A 106 -0.80 -6.20 -22.09
N ASP A 107 -2.02 -6.37 -21.59
CA ASP A 107 -3.15 -5.54 -21.99
C ASP A 107 -2.91 -4.06 -21.64
N ILE A 108 -2.30 -3.77 -20.48
CA ILE A 108 -1.90 -2.40 -20.13
C ILE A 108 -0.88 -1.85 -21.13
N ILE A 109 0.15 -2.62 -21.46
CA ILE A 109 1.23 -2.20 -22.37
C ILE A 109 0.68 -1.96 -23.79
N ASP A 110 -0.10 -2.90 -24.30
CA ASP A 110 -0.52 -2.92 -25.70
C ASP A 110 -1.72 -1.99 -25.95
N LEU A 111 -2.59 -1.80 -24.97
CA LEU A 111 -3.86 -1.07 -25.14
C LEU A 111 -3.89 0.27 -24.41
N LEU A 112 -3.42 0.33 -23.16
CA LEU A 112 -3.58 1.51 -22.31
C LEU A 112 -2.42 2.50 -22.44
N LEU A 113 -1.17 2.04 -22.50
CA LEU A 113 -0.02 2.93 -22.63
C LEU A 113 -0.08 3.84 -23.88
N PRO A 114 -0.51 3.37 -25.07
CA PRO A 114 -0.64 4.25 -26.23
C PRO A 114 -1.60 5.43 -25.99
N GLU A 115 -2.73 5.19 -25.31
CA GLU A 115 -3.70 6.23 -24.94
C GLU A 115 -3.11 7.23 -23.95
N LEU A 116 -2.38 6.75 -22.95
CA LEU A 116 -1.75 7.62 -21.95
C LEU A 116 -0.63 8.47 -22.57
N LYS A 117 0.19 7.89 -23.45
CA LYS A 117 1.23 8.61 -24.19
C LYS A 117 0.66 9.68 -25.11
N ALA A 118 -0.39 9.37 -25.86
CA ALA A 118 -1.07 10.33 -26.74
C ALA A 118 -1.60 11.56 -25.99
N ARG A 119 -1.84 11.44 -24.68
CA ARG A 119 -2.33 12.51 -23.80
C ARG A 119 -1.23 13.18 -22.98
N GLY A 120 0.03 12.76 -23.12
CA GLY A 120 1.14 13.24 -22.31
C GLY A 120 1.08 12.81 -20.83
N LEU A 121 0.34 11.74 -20.51
CA LEU A 121 0.20 11.19 -19.15
C LEU A 121 1.20 10.07 -18.86
N PHE A 122 2.00 9.66 -19.85
CA PHE A 122 3.03 8.64 -19.70
C PHE A 122 4.27 9.05 -20.49
N TRP A 123 5.44 8.76 -19.93
CA TRP A 123 6.72 9.12 -20.56
C TRP A 123 7.00 8.28 -21.80
N ASP A 124 7.89 8.76 -22.67
CA ASP A 124 8.39 7.97 -23.79
C ASP A 124 9.65 7.16 -23.44
N ASP A 125 10.48 7.69 -22.55
CA ASP A 125 11.71 7.04 -22.09
C ASP A 125 12.09 7.52 -20.67
N TYR A 126 13.05 6.85 -20.07
CA TYR A 126 13.62 7.20 -18.77
C TYR A 126 14.32 8.56 -18.81
N ALA A 127 14.03 9.43 -17.83
CA ALA A 127 14.61 10.76 -17.73
C ALA A 127 16.13 10.76 -17.53
N VAL A 128 16.66 9.72 -16.87
CA VAL A 128 18.09 9.49 -16.70
C VAL A 128 18.43 8.12 -17.28
N PRO A 129 18.90 8.06 -18.53
CA PRO A 129 19.33 6.81 -19.17
C PRO A 129 20.39 6.11 -18.33
N GLU A 130 20.22 4.80 -18.13
CA GLU A 130 21.08 3.98 -17.27
C GLU A 130 21.17 4.44 -15.80
N GLY A 131 20.30 5.37 -15.38
CA GLY A 131 20.23 5.90 -14.03
C GLY A 131 19.53 4.97 -13.05
N MET A 132 19.76 5.19 -11.76
CA MET A 132 19.08 4.47 -10.68
C MET A 132 17.58 4.79 -10.65
N TYR A 133 16.80 3.90 -10.02
CA TYR A 133 15.36 4.12 -9.81
C TYR A 133 15.06 5.51 -9.24
N ARG A 134 15.86 5.98 -8.27
CA ARG A 134 15.64 7.26 -7.60
C ARG A 134 15.93 8.47 -8.50
N GLU A 135 16.89 8.37 -9.40
CA GLU A 135 17.21 9.41 -10.38
C GLU A 135 16.07 9.56 -11.39
N ASN A 136 15.53 8.43 -11.85
CA ASN A 136 14.35 8.40 -12.73
C ASN A 136 13.05 8.76 -12.01
N PHE A 137 12.92 8.43 -10.72
CA PHE A 137 11.76 8.79 -9.92
C PHE A 137 11.65 10.31 -9.70
N TYR A 138 12.78 10.98 -9.46
CA TYR A 138 12.82 12.44 -9.27
C TYR A 138 13.20 13.21 -10.53
N GLU A 139 13.46 12.53 -11.65
CA GLU A 139 13.92 13.12 -12.92
C GLU A 139 15.17 14.01 -12.74
N LYS A 140 16.07 13.59 -11.84
CA LYS A 140 17.25 14.37 -11.42
C LYS A 140 18.50 13.49 -11.48
N PRO A 141 19.43 13.77 -12.41
CA PRO A 141 20.74 13.13 -12.42
C PRO A 141 21.45 13.31 -11.07
N SER A 142 22.22 12.32 -10.65
CA SER A 142 22.95 12.28 -9.38
C SER A 142 22.09 12.21 -8.10
N GLN A 143 20.75 12.16 -8.21
CA GLN A 143 19.85 11.95 -7.06
C GLN A 143 19.79 10.46 -6.64
N THR A 144 20.96 9.89 -6.32
CA THR A 144 21.12 8.48 -5.97
C THR A 144 20.68 8.13 -4.54
N GLY A 145 20.67 9.12 -3.65
CA GLY A 145 20.30 8.97 -2.24
C GLY A 145 19.01 9.69 -1.86
N ALA A 146 18.58 9.56 -0.61
CA ALA A 146 17.45 10.33 -0.09
C ALA A 146 17.66 11.84 -0.31
N LEU A 147 16.56 12.58 -0.50
CA LEU A 147 16.60 14.04 -0.59
C LEU A 147 17.22 14.65 0.68
N ASN A 148 17.74 15.87 0.59
CA ASN A 148 18.42 16.50 1.72
C ASN A 148 17.49 16.68 2.94
N GLU A 149 16.20 16.87 2.70
CA GLU A 149 15.16 17.07 3.72
C GLU A 149 14.72 15.75 4.37
N HIS A 150 15.02 14.61 3.75
CA HIS A 150 14.60 13.30 4.25
C HIS A 150 15.51 12.84 5.39
N VAL A 151 14.95 12.34 6.50
CA VAL A 151 15.70 11.94 7.72
C VAL A 151 16.91 11.04 7.43
N ALA A 152 16.80 10.10 6.49
CA ALA A 152 17.93 9.25 6.10
C ALA A 152 19.17 10.03 5.59
N SER A 153 19.02 11.27 5.11
CA SER A 153 20.13 12.12 4.67
C SER A 153 21.09 12.45 5.81
N SER A 154 20.60 12.63 7.04
CA SER A 154 21.43 12.95 8.21
C SER A 154 22.32 11.79 8.66
N TYR A 155 21.99 10.57 8.23
CA TYR A 155 22.77 9.36 8.52
C TYR A 155 23.73 8.99 7.38
N ARG A 156 23.78 9.78 6.30
CA ARG A 156 24.71 9.56 5.19
C ARG A 156 26.11 9.99 5.61
N ARG A 157 26.93 9.02 6.03
CA ARG A 157 28.34 9.27 6.34
C ARG A 157 29.04 9.78 5.09
N LYS A 158 29.60 10.99 5.16
CA LYS A 158 30.54 11.49 4.15
C LYS A 158 31.82 10.66 4.25
N ALA A 159 32.31 10.13 3.13
CA ALA A 159 33.58 9.42 3.09
C ALA A 159 34.68 10.32 3.69
N GLY A 160 35.45 9.80 4.65
CA GLY A 160 36.52 10.52 5.35
C GLY A 160 36.19 11.03 6.76
N VAL A 161 34.95 10.90 7.25
CA VAL A 161 34.63 11.21 8.66
C VAL A 161 34.93 9.98 9.53
N GLY A 162 36.03 10.03 10.27
CA GLY A 162 36.45 8.98 11.21
C GLY A 162 35.35 8.61 12.20
N GLN A 163 35.35 7.34 12.65
CA GLN A 163 34.35 6.83 13.58
C GLN A 163 34.35 7.64 14.89
N ARG A 164 33.39 8.55 15.08
CA ARG A 164 32.99 8.95 16.43
C ARG A 164 31.98 7.92 16.89
N THR A 165 32.42 7.08 17.83
CA THR A 165 31.58 6.17 18.60
C THR A 165 30.41 6.93 19.19
N THR A 166 29.22 6.81 18.59
CA THR A 166 27.99 7.23 19.25
C THR A 166 27.69 6.19 20.32
N ILE A 167 28.16 6.44 21.55
CA ILE A 167 27.80 5.62 22.71
C ILE A 167 26.33 5.90 23.00
N PHE A 168 25.45 4.96 22.65
CA PHE A 168 24.08 4.94 23.15
C PHE A 168 24.16 4.67 24.66
N ARG A 169 23.99 5.72 25.47
CA ARG A 169 23.99 5.59 26.93
C ARG A 169 22.66 4.97 27.35
N SER A 170 22.58 3.64 27.41
CA SER A 170 21.43 2.95 28.00
C SER A 170 21.36 3.28 29.48
N SER A 171 20.32 4.00 29.91
CA SER A 171 20.08 4.21 31.35
C SER A 171 19.58 2.89 31.97
N GLN A 172 20.49 2.04 32.42
CA GLN A 172 20.13 1.02 33.39
C GLN A 172 20.12 1.67 34.78
N ARG A 173 18.92 1.73 35.38
CA ARG A 173 18.74 2.06 36.79
C ARG A 173 19.17 0.82 37.58
N GLU A 174 20.30 0.89 38.26
CA GLU A 174 20.64 -0.08 39.31
C GLU A 174 19.70 0.10 40.49
N VAL A 175 18.77 -0.84 40.65
CA VAL A 175 18.09 -1.09 41.94
C VAL A 175 18.86 -2.22 42.59
N GLY A 176 19.49 -1.91 43.73
CA GLY A 176 20.54 -2.71 44.33
C GLY A 176 20.08 -4.02 44.96
N LEU A 177 21.08 -4.80 45.36
CA LEU A 177 21.06 -5.67 46.54
C LEU A 177 22.48 -6.14 46.85
N GLU A 178 23.14 -5.42 47.76
CA GLU A 178 24.23 -5.96 48.57
C GLU A 178 23.70 -7.15 49.39
N ASN A 179 24.38 -8.31 49.32
CA ASN A 179 24.86 -8.95 50.55
C ASN A 179 25.72 -10.20 50.33
N LYS A 180 26.73 -10.29 51.22
CA LYS A 180 27.48 -11.47 51.67
C LYS A 180 28.48 -12.06 50.66
N MET A 181 29.77 -12.21 50.99
CA MET A 181 30.24 -12.82 52.24
C MET A 181 31.79 -12.75 52.37
N LYS A 182 32.25 -12.67 53.64
CA LYS A 182 33.58 -13.03 54.19
C LYS A 182 34.66 -11.94 54.05
N GLY A 183 35.17 -11.29 55.10
CA GLY A 183 35.34 -11.68 56.50
C GLY A 183 36.81 -12.07 56.73
N ARG A 184 37.63 -11.16 57.29
CA ARG A 184 38.39 -11.23 58.57
C ARG A 184 39.79 -10.66 58.24
N THR A 185 40.59 -9.95 59.04
CA THR A 185 40.65 -9.52 60.45
C THR A 185 41.83 -8.54 60.55
N SER A 186 41.69 -7.53 61.41
CA SER A 186 42.72 -6.72 62.14
C SER A 186 44.16 -6.58 61.62
N PHE A 187 44.58 -5.30 61.66
CA PHE A 187 45.89 -4.65 61.45
C PHE A 187 46.22 -4.23 60.02
#